data_AF-A0A9Q1CHI7-F1
#
_entry.id   AF-A0A9Q1CHI7-F1
#
_cell.length_a   1.000
_cell.length_b   1.000
_cell.length_c   1.000
_cell.angle_alpha   90.00
_cell.angle_beta   90.00
_cell.angle_gamma   90.00
#
_symmetry.space_group_name_H-M   'P 1'
#
loop_
_entity.id
_entity.type
_entity.pdbx_description
1 polymer ?
#
loop_
_entity_poly.entity_id
_entity_poly.type
_entity_poly.pdbx_seq_one_letter_code
_entity_poly.pdbx_strand_id
1 'polypeptide(L)'
;MKLKNFPAFLQTIADLLMQLKQKNITIISSESFDEDPTNQLENLKVSVIRIHKLEMHGKGYIWFLPGWYGKDWYKAVEDGEDCTVDEITQILESSNYIAIQERVLADVETMTVAGIVRSLSIMF
;
A
#
# COMPACT_ATOMS: atom_id res chain seq x y z
N MET A 1 -13.79 15.94 -5.54
CA MET A 1 -13.01 16.16 -4.30
C MET A 1 -11.57 15.78 -4.61
N LYS A 2 -10.66 16.75 -4.75
CA LYS A 2 -9.27 16.49 -5.18
C LYS A 2 -8.43 16.07 -3.96
N LEU A 3 -7.83 14.88 -3.99
CA LEU A 3 -7.05 14.31 -2.88
C LEU A 3 -5.72 15.07 -2.73
N LYS A 4 -5.57 15.82 -1.64
CA LYS A 4 -4.33 16.51 -1.24
C LYS A 4 -3.42 15.58 -0.42
N ASN A 5 -3.00 14.45 -0.98
CA ASN A 5 -2.23 13.43 -0.22
C ASN A 5 -0.70 13.60 -0.30
N PHE A 6 -0.19 14.48 -1.16
CA PHE A 6 1.25 14.69 -1.36
C PHE A 6 2.06 15.04 -0.08
N PRO A 7 1.56 15.89 0.86
CA PRO A 7 2.32 16.23 2.07
C PRO A 7 2.51 15.05 3.02
N ALA A 8 1.53 14.13 3.07
CA ALA A 8 1.53 13.03 4.04
C ALA A 8 2.63 11.99 3.74
N PHE A 9 2.88 11.69 2.46
CA PHE A 9 3.94 10.77 2.06
C PHE A 9 5.33 11.36 2.31
N LEU A 10 5.54 12.64 2.01
CA LEU A 10 6.82 13.31 2.27
C LEU A 10 7.18 13.31 3.76
N GLN A 11 6.21 13.62 4.62
CA GLN A 11 6.42 13.58 6.06
C GLN A 11 6.73 12.16 6.55
N THR A 12 5.98 11.16 6.06
CA THR A 12 6.19 9.75 6.42
C THR A 12 7.58 9.27 6.01
N ILE A 13 8.05 9.64 4.80
CA ILE A 13 9.39 9.28 4.32
C ILE A 13 10.46 9.96 5.20
N ALA A 14 10.30 11.24 5.55
CA ALA A 14 11.23 11.93 6.44
C ALA A 14 11.34 11.26 7.81
N ASP A 15 10.21 10.90 8.41
CA ASP A 15 10.17 10.19 9.69
C ASP A 15 10.78 8.78 9.60
N LEU A 16 10.52 8.07 8.51
CA LEU A 16 11.12 6.75 8.26
C LEU A 16 12.64 6.85 8.15
N LEU A 17 13.16 7.81 7.38
CA LEU A 17 14.60 8.03 7.22
C LEU A 17 15.29 8.27 8.56
N MET A 18 14.66 9.08 9.42
CA MET A 18 15.17 9.35 10.77
C MET A 18 15.23 8.06 11.61
N GLN A 19 14.17 7.24 11.58
CA GLN A 19 14.12 5.99 12.34
C GLN A 19 15.12 4.95 11.82
N LEU A 20 15.25 4.79 10.50
CA LEU A 20 16.21 3.86 9.89
C LEU A 20 17.65 4.23 10.27
N LYS A 21 17.98 5.52 10.24
CA LYS A 21 19.29 6.02 10.67
C LYS A 21 19.58 5.69 12.13
N GLN A 22 18.60 5.88 13.03
CA GLN A 22 18.75 5.53 14.45
C GLN A 22 18.95 4.02 14.70
N LYS A 23 18.47 3.18 13.78
CA LYS A 23 18.56 1.72 13.86
C LYS A 23 19.70 1.12 13.02
N ASN A 24 20.60 1.95 12.48
CA ASN A 24 21.70 1.52 11.61
C ASN A 24 21.24 0.76 10.36
N ILE A 25 20.08 1.14 9.81
CA ILE A 25 19.59 0.61 8.53
C ILE A 25 19.90 1.67 7.46
N THR A 26 20.58 1.24 6.39
CA THR A 26 20.98 2.10 5.28
C THR A 26 20.11 1.83 4.06
N ILE A 27 19.70 2.91 3.39
CA ILE A 27 18.98 2.84 2.11
C ILE A 27 20.01 2.76 1.00
N ILE A 28 19.87 1.75 0.14
CA ILE A 28 20.76 1.51 -1.02
C ILE A 28 20.31 2.34 -2.24
N SER A 29 19.00 2.53 -2.40
CA SER A 29 18.38 3.31 -3.48
C SER A 29 17.08 3.96 -3.01
N SER A 30 16.76 5.14 -3.54
CA SER A 30 15.48 5.83 -3.34
C SER A 30 15.08 6.53 -4.64
N GLU A 31 13.85 6.27 -5.08
CA GLU A 31 13.26 6.88 -6.28
C GLU A 31 11.95 7.58 -5.90
N SER A 32 11.62 8.65 -6.63
CA SER A 32 10.38 9.42 -6.49
C SER A 32 9.84 9.72 -7.88
N PHE A 33 8.51 9.62 -8.03
CA PHE A 33 7.82 9.86 -9.30
C PHE A 33 6.92 11.09 -9.16
N ASP A 34 6.92 11.95 -10.18
CA ASP A 34 6.17 13.22 -10.26
C ASP A 34 5.05 13.14 -11.32
N GLU A 35 4.49 11.94 -11.54
CA GLU A 35 3.27 11.81 -12.34
C GLU A 35 2.09 12.35 -11.51
N ASP A 36 1.20 13.11 -12.16
CA ASP A 36 0.10 13.87 -11.55
C ASP A 36 -0.43 13.18 -10.28
N PRO A 37 -0.11 13.72 -9.08
CA PRO A 37 -0.33 13.03 -7.80
C PRO A 37 -1.82 12.91 -7.45
N THR A 38 -2.70 13.41 -8.32
CA THR A 38 -4.15 13.41 -8.15
C THR A 38 -4.72 11.98 -8.14
N ASN A 39 -4.09 11.00 -8.79
CA ASN A 39 -4.55 9.61 -8.78
C ASN A 39 -3.46 8.62 -8.28
N GLN A 40 -3.44 8.39 -6.96
CA GLN A 40 -2.47 7.46 -6.34
C GLN A 40 -2.62 6.01 -6.82
N LEU A 41 -3.80 5.65 -7.32
CA LEU A 41 -4.07 4.32 -7.83
C LEU A 41 -3.35 4.08 -9.17
N GLU A 42 -3.34 5.07 -10.06
CA GLU A 42 -2.61 4.97 -11.33
C GLU A 42 -1.10 4.87 -11.08
N ASN A 43 -0.57 5.70 -10.19
CA ASN A 43 0.86 5.64 -9.85
C ASN A 43 1.25 4.27 -9.28
N LEU A 44 0.36 3.64 -8.50
CA LEU A 44 0.60 2.30 -7.99
C LEU A 44 0.53 1.24 -9.09
N LYS A 45 -0.42 1.32 -10.03
CA LYS A 45 -0.49 0.41 -11.17
C LYS A 45 0.74 0.52 -12.08
N VAL A 46 1.16 1.75 -12.42
CA VAL A 46 2.39 2.01 -13.18
C VAL A 46 3.60 1.36 -12.49
N SER A 47 3.65 1.42 -11.16
CA SER A 47 4.69 0.75 -10.37
C SER A 47 4.63 -0.77 -10.50
N VAL A 48 3.44 -1.38 -10.44
CA VAL A 48 3.27 -2.84 -10.65
C VAL A 48 3.69 -3.27 -12.04
N ILE A 49 3.33 -2.51 -13.08
CA ILE A 49 3.74 -2.76 -14.47
C ILE A 49 5.27 -2.71 -14.60
N ARG A 50 5.93 -1.74 -13.94
CA ARG A 50 7.41 -1.65 -13.92
C ARG A 50 8.04 -2.84 -13.20
N ILE A 51 7.48 -3.26 -12.07
CA ILE A 51 7.94 -4.45 -11.32
C ILE A 51 7.92 -5.69 -12.21
N HIS A 52 6.87 -5.84 -13.02
CA HIS A 52 6.77 -6.94 -13.97
C HIS A 52 7.83 -6.87 -15.06
N LYS A 53 7.99 -5.71 -15.72
CA LYS A 53 8.98 -5.50 -16.78
C LYS A 53 10.42 -5.71 -16.29
N LEU A 54 10.68 -5.48 -15.00
CA LEU A 54 12.00 -5.66 -14.36
C LEU A 54 12.15 -7.00 -13.62
N GLU A 55 11.16 -7.89 -13.69
CA GLU A 55 11.12 -9.17 -12.97
C GLU A 55 11.44 -9.05 -11.46
N MET A 56 11.04 -7.94 -10.83
CA MET A 56 11.30 -7.65 -9.41
C MET A 56 10.25 -8.27 -8.48
N HIS A 57 9.81 -9.48 -8.77
CA HIS A 57 8.80 -10.21 -7.99
C HIS A 57 9.25 -11.65 -7.69
N GLY A 58 8.49 -12.35 -6.84
CA GLY A 58 8.82 -13.70 -6.40
C GLY A 58 9.68 -13.77 -5.13
N LYS A 59 10.32 -14.94 -4.90
CA LYS A 59 10.93 -15.32 -3.61
C LYS A 59 12.09 -14.43 -3.12
N GLY A 60 12.71 -13.67 -4.02
CA GLY A 60 13.84 -12.80 -3.70
C GLY A 60 13.47 -11.39 -3.27
N TYR A 61 12.20 -11.00 -3.41
CA TYR A 61 11.74 -9.62 -3.20
C TYR A 61 10.58 -9.56 -2.20
N ILE A 62 10.61 -8.56 -1.33
CA ILE A 62 9.51 -8.22 -0.41
C ILE A 62 9.10 -6.77 -0.66
N TRP A 63 7.81 -6.55 -0.85
CA TRP A 63 7.22 -5.24 -1.11
C TRP A 63 6.44 -4.74 0.11
N PHE A 64 6.59 -3.48 0.48
CA PHE A 64 5.77 -2.86 1.52
C PHE A 64 4.85 -1.83 0.88
N LEU A 65 3.55 -1.93 1.17
CA LEU A 65 2.52 -1.07 0.61
C LEU A 65 1.61 -0.52 1.73
N PRO A 66 1.03 0.68 1.56
CA PRO A 66 -0.12 1.08 2.37
C PRO A 66 -1.30 0.12 2.13
N GLY A 67 -2.05 -0.22 3.19
CA GLY A 67 -3.13 -1.21 3.13
C GLY A 67 -4.53 -0.63 2.96
N TRP A 68 -4.68 0.69 2.87
CA TRP A 68 -5.99 1.35 2.78
C TRP A 68 -6.60 1.36 1.38
N TYR A 69 -5.99 0.67 0.39
CA TYR A 69 -6.57 0.53 -0.94
C TYR A 69 -7.85 -0.32 -0.90
N GLY A 70 -8.81 0.03 -1.75
CA GLY A 70 -10.06 -0.73 -1.87
C GLY A 70 -9.81 -2.18 -2.27
N LYS A 71 -10.76 -3.06 -1.96
CA LYS A 71 -10.72 -4.44 -2.44
C LYS A 71 -10.65 -4.44 -3.97
N ASP A 72 -9.78 -5.26 -4.54
CA ASP A 72 -9.61 -5.40 -5.99
C ASP A 72 -9.26 -4.09 -6.70
N TRP A 73 -8.55 -3.17 -6.02
CA TRP A 73 -8.11 -1.88 -6.55
C TRP A 73 -7.37 -1.99 -7.91
N TYR A 74 -6.73 -3.12 -8.17
CA TYR A 74 -5.97 -3.43 -9.38
C TYR A 74 -6.84 -3.84 -10.57
N LYS A 75 -8.13 -4.14 -10.38
CA LYS A 75 -9.04 -4.56 -11.46
C LYS A 75 -9.67 -3.39 -12.22
N ALA A 76 -9.56 -2.18 -11.71
CA ALA A 76 -10.10 -0.97 -12.34
C ALA A 76 -9.11 -0.41 -13.38
N VAL A 77 -8.70 -1.23 -14.34
CA VAL A 77 -7.81 -0.81 -15.45
C VAL A 77 -8.65 -0.09 -16.49
N GLU A 78 -8.23 1.12 -16.88
CA GLU A 78 -8.84 1.88 -17.97
C GLU A 78 -8.30 1.36 -19.31
N ASP A 79 -9.14 1.39 -20.36
CA ASP A 79 -8.77 0.92 -21.69
C ASP A 79 -7.57 1.72 -22.24
N GLY A 80 -6.43 1.06 -22.48
CA GLY A 80 -5.24 1.66 -23.10
C GLY A 80 -3.90 1.40 -22.42
N GLU A 81 -3.86 0.68 -21.30
CA GLU A 81 -2.61 0.26 -20.66
C GLU A 81 -2.03 -1.02 -21.29
N ASP A 82 -0.69 -1.09 -21.40
CA ASP A 82 0.07 -2.23 -21.97
C ASP A 82 -0.08 -3.55 -21.19
N CYS A 83 -0.75 -3.55 -20.03
CA CYS A 83 -0.91 -4.73 -19.18
C CYS A 83 -2.39 -5.06 -18.95
N THR A 84 -2.70 -6.34 -19.01
CA THR A 84 -4.03 -6.87 -18.72
C THR A 84 -4.26 -7.02 -17.21
N VAL A 85 -5.52 -7.03 -16.80
CA VAL A 85 -5.90 -7.31 -15.40
C VAL A 85 -5.39 -8.67 -14.94
N ASP A 86 -5.39 -9.67 -15.82
CA ASP A 86 -4.90 -11.03 -15.51
C ASP A 86 -3.39 -11.05 -15.23
N GLU A 87 -2.60 -10.32 -16.03
CA GLU A 87 -1.16 -10.18 -15.80
C GLU A 87 -0.88 -9.49 -14.46
N ILE A 88 -1.55 -8.36 -14.18
CA ILE A 88 -1.44 -7.63 -12.91
C ILE A 88 -1.81 -8.53 -11.73
N THR A 89 -2.87 -9.32 -11.87
CA THR A 89 -3.31 -10.26 -10.84
C THR A 89 -2.25 -11.33 -10.59
N GLN A 90 -1.69 -11.93 -11.64
CA GLN A 90 -0.62 -12.92 -11.54
C GLN A 90 0.64 -12.34 -10.88
N ILE A 91 0.99 -11.09 -11.16
CA ILE A 91 2.11 -10.40 -10.51
C ILE A 91 1.83 -10.25 -9.02
N LEU A 92 0.64 -9.77 -8.63
CA LEU A 92 0.29 -9.57 -7.23
C LEU A 92 0.23 -10.88 -6.44
N GLU A 93 -0.29 -11.96 -7.04
CA GLU A 93 -0.33 -13.29 -6.43
C GLU A 93 1.07 -13.91 -6.30
N SER A 94 1.96 -13.64 -7.24
CA SER A 94 3.36 -14.11 -7.19
C SER A 94 4.29 -13.20 -6.38
N SER A 95 3.83 -11.99 -6.03
CA SER A 95 4.61 -11.01 -5.27
C SER A 95 4.42 -11.20 -3.77
N ASN A 96 5.53 -11.24 -3.04
CA ASN A 96 5.49 -11.22 -1.58
C ASN A 96 5.35 -9.76 -1.11
N TYR A 97 4.12 -9.24 -1.05
CA TYR A 97 3.88 -7.91 -0.49
C TYR A 97 3.27 -7.98 0.92
N ILE A 98 3.59 -6.97 1.73
CA ILE A 98 3.04 -6.73 3.05
C ILE A 98 2.32 -5.38 2.99
N ALA A 99 1.01 -5.42 3.19
CA ALA A 99 0.18 -4.22 3.28
C ALA A 99 0.04 -3.78 4.74
N ILE A 100 0.24 -2.49 5.01
CA ILE A 100 0.19 -1.90 6.36
C ILE A 100 -0.96 -0.88 6.42
N GLN A 101 -1.90 -1.11 7.32
CA GLN A 101 -3.00 -0.17 7.62
C GLN A 101 -3.21 -0.09 9.12
N GLU A 102 -3.75 1.03 9.62
CA GLU A 102 -4.23 1.05 10.99
C GLU A 102 -5.49 0.19 11.15
N ARG A 103 -5.68 -0.32 12.37
CA ARG A 103 -6.93 -0.96 12.75
C ARG A 103 -7.89 0.10 13.26
N VAL A 104 -9.08 0.14 12.66
CA VAL A 104 -10.14 1.08 13.04
C VAL A 104 -10.76 0.70 14.40
N LEU A 105 -10.83 -0.59 14.72
CA LEU A 105 -11.42 -1.09 15.97
C LEU A 105 -10.47 -2.05 16.68
N ALA A 106 -10.41 -1.95 18.01
CA ALA A 106 -9.60 -2.82 18.86
C ALA A 106 -10.18 -4.23 18.94
N ASP A 107 -9.34 -5.27 18.95
CA ASP A 107 -9.76 -6.68 18.97
C ASP A 107 -10.00 -7.26 20.36
N VAL A 108 -10.35 -6.39 21.29
CA VAL A 108 -10.47 -6.74 22.69
C VAL A 108 -11.86 -6.36 23.15
N GLU A 109 -12.57 -7.35 23.72
CA GLU A 109 -13.88 -7.19 24.34
C GLU A 109 -13.73 -6.62 25.77
N THR A 110 -13.07 -5.47 25.90
CA THR A 110 -12.93 -4.76 27.17
C THR A 110 -13.97 -3.67 27.28
N MET A 111 -14.54 -3.52 28.49
CA MET A 111 -15.43 -2.42 28.82
C MET A 111 -14.71 -1.09 28.62
N THR A 112 -15.25 -0.23 27.76
CA THR A 112 -14.71 1.11 27.56
C THR A 112 -15.19 2.06 28.66
N VAL A 113 -14.60 3.26 28.72
CA VAL A 113 -15.03 4.33 29.65
C VAL A 113 -16.51 4.71 29.46
N ALA A 114 -17.05 4.49 28.25
CA ALA A 114 -18.47 4.72 27.95
C ALA A 114 -19.40 3.60 28.47
N GLY A 115 -18.87 2.55 29.11
CA GLY A 115 -19.67 1.41 29.56
C GLY A 115 -20.16 0.50 28.42
N ILE A 116 -19.52 0.58 27.25
CA ILE A 116 -19.84 -0.23 26.07
C ILE A 116 -18.64 -1.13 25.74
N VAL A 117 -18.91 -2.36 25.31
CA VAL A 117 -17.91 -3.30 24.77
C VAL A 117 -18.03 -3.39 23.25
N ARG A 118 -16.92 -3.64 22.55
CA ARG A 118 -16.99 -4.03 21.14
C ARG A 118 -17.64 -5.41 21.07
N SER A 119 -18.86 -5.48 20.55
CA SER A 119 -19.50 -6.76 20.22
C SER A 119 -19.18 -7.13 18.78
N LEU A 120 -18.45 -8.22 18.57
CA LEU A 120 -18.22 -8.84 17.26
C LEU A 120 -19.42 -9.73 16.85
N SER A 121 -20.65 -9.31 17.15
CA SER A 121 -21.86 -9.96 16.59
C SER A 121 -22.25 -9.30 15.27
N ILE A 122 -21.48 -9.57 14.21
CA ILE A 122 -22.00 -9.53 12.85
C ILE A 122 -21.86 -10.97 12.36
N MET A 123 -22.94 -11.73 12.58
CA MET A 123 -23.14 -13.06 12.04
C MET A 123 -23.16 -12.94 10.51
N PHE A 124 -22.36 -13.77 9.82
CA PHE A 124 -22.39 -13.88 8.35
C PHE A 124 -23.78 -14.31 7.85
#